data_AF-A0A9E5TS49-F1
#
_entry.id   AF-A0A9E5TS49-F1
#
_cell.length_a   1.000
_cell.length_b   1.000
_cell.length_c   1.000
_cell.angle_alpha   90.00
_cell.angle_beta   90.00
_cell.angle_gamma   90.00
#
_symmetry.space_group_name_H-M   'P 1'
#
loop_
_entity.id
_entity.type
_entity.pdbx_description
1 polymer ?
#
loop_
_entity_poly.entity_id
_entity_poly.type
_entity_poly.pdbx_seq_one_letter_code
_entity_poly.pdbx_strand_id
1 'polypeptide(L)'
;MSLPEFKSKNTVNKLWWLHDSFWHATLVEELGPVRAHQLNLKVTEKIFRMLTLRLLREKIIRKPRSIRELMSVFQTVWKNAFFDDLYVNEPVEYEGDTAVWTGSRCHAYDSLSKANMLQGYACGCQALRNGVMKALRIKPIHEIEESLLRGDGRCVIRVTFSPEK
;
A
#
# COMPACT_ATOMS: atom_id res chain seq x y z
N MET A 1 8.56 -36.37 -13.27
CA MET A 1 9.20 -35.13 -13.79
C MET A 1 8.55 -33.95 -13.08
N SER A 2 9.33 -33.02 -12.53
CA SER A 2 8.78 -31.75 -12.06
C SER A 2 8.49 -30.85 -13.26
N LEU A 3 7.38 -30.12 -13.22
CA LEU A 3 7.07 -29.10 -14.21
C LEU A 3 7.99 -27.89 -13.98
N PRO A 4 8.54 -27.27 -15.03
CA PRO A 4 9.34 -26.05 -14.86
C PRO A 4 8.48 -24.90 -14.34
N GLU A 5 9.03 -24.07 -13.45
CA GLU A 5 8.36 -22.92 -12.85
C GLU A 5 9.28 -21.69 -12.79
N PHE A 6 8.71 -20.52 -12.49
CA PHE A 6 9.50 -19.30 -12.32
C PHE A 6 10.50 -19.43 -11.16
N LYS A 7 11.68 -18.83 -11.33
CA LYS A 7 12.78 -18.89 -10.36
C LYS A 7 12.46 -18.28 -8.99
N SER A 8 11.44 -17.43 -8.89
CA SER A 8 11.07 -16.79 -7.62
C SER A 8 9.60 -16.35 -7.61
N LYS A 9 9.03 -16.27 -6.40
CA LYS A 9 7.75 -15.61 -6.13
C LYS A 9 7.77 -14.14 -6.58
N ASN A 10 8.93 -13.49 -6.53
CA ASN A 10 9.10 -12.09 -6.91
C ASN A 10 8.73 -11.85 -8.40
N THR A 11 9.05 -12.81 -9.29
CA THR A 11 8.67 -12.74 -10.71
C THR A 11 7.15 -12.73 -10.88
N VAL A 12 6.44 -13.62 -10.16
CA VAL A 12 4.98 -13.69 -10.20
C VAL A 12 4.36 -12.40 -9.64
N ASN A 13 4.90 -11.88 -8.54
CA ASN A 13 4.45 -10.60 -7.97
C ASN A 13 4.62 -9.44 -8.96
N LYS A 14 5.75 -9.34 -9.66
CA LYS A 14 5.98 -8.30 -10.69
C LYS A 14 4.94 -8.40 -11.82
N LEU A 15 4.63 -9.61 -12.29
CA LEU A 15 3.58 -9.83 -13.30
C LEU A 15 2.18 -9.46 -12.79
N TRP A 16 1.87 -9.78 -11.53
CA TRP A 16 0.60 -9.40 -10.92
C TRP A 16 0.42 -7.87 -10.87
N TRP A 17 1.44 -7.13 -10.45
CA TRP A 17 1.41 -5.66 -10.41
C TRP A 17 1.41 -5.02 -11.80
N LEU A 18 2.03 -5.65 -12.79
CA LEU A 18 1.94 -5.22 -14.18
C LEU A 18 0.51 -5.41 -14.72
N HIS A 19 -0.10 -6.56 -14.44
CA HIS A 19 -1.50 -6.81 -14.78
C HIS A 19 -2.45 -5.78 -14.14
N ASP A 20 -2.25 -5.46 -12.86
CA ASP A 20 -3.02 -4.40 -12.16
C ASP A 20 -2.85 -3.03 -12.84
N SER A 21 -1.62 -2.69 -13.23
CA SER A 21 -1.31 -1.44 -13.94
C SER A 21 -2.02 -1.37 -15.31
N PHE A 22 -2.03 -2.47 -16.08
CA PHE A 22 -2.75 -2.53 -17.35
C PHE A 22 -4.26 -2.43 -17.17
N TRP A 23 -4.83 -3.12 -16.16
CA TRP A 23 -6.24 -2.94 -15.81
C TRP A 23 -6.58 -1.50 -15.49
N HIS A 24 -5.71 -0.82 -14.73
CA HIS A 24 -5.92 0.57 -14.41
C HIS A 24 -5.87 1.47 -15.65
N ALA A 25 -4.89 1.26 -16.53
CA ALA A 25 -4.77 1.98 -17.80
C ALA A 25 -6.01 1.82 -18.67
N THR A 26 -6.51 0.59 -18.85
CA THR A 26 -7.75 0.32 -19.58
C THR A 26 -8.94 1.04 -18.94
N LEU A 27 -9.06 1.07 -17.61
CA LEU A 27 -10.14 1.82 -16.95
C LEU A 27 -10.02 3.33 -17.17
N VAL A 28 -8.81 3.89 -17.24
CA VAL A 28 -8.60 5.31 -17.54
C VAL A 28 -9.03 5.63 -18.97
N GLU A 29 -8.70 4.76 -19.92
CA GLU A 29 -9.13 4.90 -21.33
C GLU A 29 -10.66 4.85 -21.46
N GLU A 30 -11.30 3.87 -20.83
CA GLU A 30 -12.74 3.62 -20.98
C GLU A 30 -13.63 4.57 -20.15
N LEU A 31 -13.19 4.94 -18.95
CA LEU A 31 -14.03 5.66 -17.97
C LEU A 31 -13.50 7.04 -17.59
N GLY A 32 -12.34 7.42 -18.11
CA GLY A 32 -11.62 8.62 -17.71
C GLY A 32 -10.88 8.47 -16.37
N PRO A 33 -9.90 9.34 -16.11
CA PRO A 33 -8.97 9.21 -14.97
C PRO A 33 -9.67 9.27 -13.61
N VAL A 34 -10.61 10.20 -13.44
CA VAL A 34 -11.34 10.39 -12.17
C VAL A 34 -12.08 9.12 -11.75
N ARG A 35 -12.83 8.50 -12.68
CA ARG A 35 -13.62 7.31 -12.37
C ARG A 35 -12.74 6.09 -12.17
N ALA A 36 -11.74 5.91 -13.01
CA ALA A 36 -10.77 4.83 -12.90
C ALA A 36 -10.05 4.86 -11.53
N HIS A 37 -9.61 6.04 -11.08
CA HIS A 37 -8.94 6.18 -9.79
C HIS A 37 -9.87 5.89 -8.60
N GLN A 38 -11.13 6.35 -8.65
CA GLN A 38 -12.12 6.00 -7.62
C GLN A 38 -12.31 4.48 -7.50
N LEU A 39 -12.37 3.77 -8.63
CA LEU A 39 -12.46 2.31 -8.65
C LEU A 39 -11.19 1.68 -8.09
N ASN A 40 -10.02 2.16 -8.52
CA ASN A 40 -8.73 1.65 -8.06
C ASN A 40 -8.57 1.77 -6.53
N LEU A 41 -8.94 2.90 -5.93
CA LEU A 41 -8.89 3.08 -4.47
C LEU A 41 -9.80 2.08 -3.74
N LYS A 42 -11.02 1.87 -4.24
CA LYS A 42 -11.98 0.91 -3.64
C LYS A 42 -11.46 -0.52 -3.72
N VAL A 43 -10.92 -0.90 -4.87
CA VAL A 43 -10.35 -2.24 -5.08
C VAL A 43 -9.12 -2.44 -4.21
N THR A 44 -8.22 -1.46 -4.18
CA THR A 44 -7.01 -1.48 -3.35
C THR A 44 -7.35 -1.63 -1.86
N GLU A 45 -8.24 -0.81 -1.31
CA GLU A 45 -8.69 -0.95 0.09
C GLU A 45 -9.22 -2.37 0.35
N LYS A 46 -10.07 -2.88 -0.54
CA LYS A 46 -10.70 -4.20 -0.38
C LYS A 46 -9.68 -5.34 -0.43
N ILE A 47 -8.74 -5.31 -1.38
CA ILE A 47 -7.69 -6.33 -1.50
C ILE A 47 -6.82 -6.34 -0.24
N PHE A 48 -6.36 -5.18 0.23
CA PHE A 48 -5.51 -5.12 1.41
C PHE A 48 -6.23 -5.45 2.71
N ARG A 49 -7.53 -5.16 2.79
CA ARG A 49 -8.38 -5.67 3.85
C ARG A 49 -8.44 -7.21 3.83
N MET A 50 -8.69 -7.80 2.67
CA MET A 50 -8.81 -9.26 2.53
C MET A 50 -7.47 -9.97 2.80
N LEU A 51 -6.36 -9.43 2.31
CA LEU A 51 -5.01 -9.93 2.60
C LEU A 51 -4.74 -9.90 4.10
N THR A 52 -5.02 -8.78 4.78
CA THR A 52 -4.82 -8.66 6.23
C THR A 52 -5.68 -9.66 7.01
N LEU A 53 -6.95 -9.83 6.63
CA LEU A 53 -7.83 -10.85 7.23
C LEU A 53 -7.31 -12.28 7.01
N ARG A 54 -6.72 -12.55 5.84
CA ARG A 54 -6.10 -13.84 5.55
C ARG A 54 -4.89 -14.09 6.44
N LEU A 55 -3.99 -13.12 6.57
CA LEU A 55 -2.81 -13.20 7.45
C LEU A 55 -3.19 -13.39 8.92
N LEU A 56 -4.27 -12.74 9.38
CA LEU A 56 -4.84 -12.97 10.73
C LEU A 56 -5.34 -14.41 10.90
N ARG A 57 -6.10 -14.92 9.93
CA ARG A 57 -6.67 -16.28 9.96
C ARG A 57 -5.58 -17.35 10.00
N GLU A 58 -4.50 -17.13 9.24
CA GLU A 58 -3.33 -18.01 9.21
C GLU A 58 -2.37 -17.80 10.40
N LYS A 59 -2.72 -16.90 11.33
CA LYS A 59 -1.92 -16.56 12.53
C LYS A 59 -0.51 -16.04 12.22
N ILE A 60 -0.30 -15.52 11.00
CA ILE A 60 0.95 -14.89 10.56
C ILE A 60 1.11 -13.51 11.22
N ILE A 61 0.00 -12.79 11.39
CA ILE A 61 -0.07 -11.54 12.16
C ILE A 61 -1.10 -11.66 13.29
N ARG A 62 -1.04 -10.73 14.24
CA ARG A 62 -2.01 -10.57 15.33
C ARG A 62 -2.54 -9.13 15.35
N LYS A 63 -3.67 -8.90 16.02
CA LYS A 63 -4.17 -7.52 16.23
C LYS A 63 -3.12 -6.77 17.08
N PRO A 64 -2.60 -5.63 16.60
CA PRO A 64 -1.54 -4.91 17.29
C PRO A 64 -2.06 -4.20 18.55
N ARG A 65 -1.18 -4.08 19.55
CA ARG A 65 -1.43 -3.40 20.84
C ARG A 65 -0.62 -2.12 21.02
N SER A 66 0.23 -1.79 20.05
CA SER A 66 1.07 -0.60 20.04
C SER A 66 1.35 -0.14 18.62
N ILE A 67 1.86 1.08 18.45
CA ILE A 67 2.29 1.58 17.15
C ILE A 67 3.40 0.73 16.53
N ARG A 68 4.34 0.20 17.33
CA ARG A 68 5.42 -0.67 16.85
C ARG A 68 4.88 -1.98 16.28
N GLU A 69 3.90 -2.58 16.95
CA GLU A 69 3.22 -3.77 16.45
C GLU A 69 2.41 -3.46 15.19
N LEU A 70 1.74 -2.30 15.12
CA LEU A 70 1.01 -1.89 13.92
C LEU A 70 1.95 -1.72 12.72
N MET A 71 3.11 -1.09 12.91
CA MET A 71 4.13 -0.96 11.86
C MET A 71 4.69 -2.32 11.43
N SER A 72 4.88 -3.26 12.35
CA SER A 72 5.25 -4.64 12.02
C SER A 72 4.17 -5.36 11.19
N VAL A 73 2.89 -5.11 11.47
CA VAL A 73 1.78 -5.60 10.64
C VAL A 73 1.87 -5.00 9.22
N PHE A 74 2.09 -3.70 9.06
CA PHE A 74 2.27 -3.08 7.74
C PHE A 74 3.43 -3.71 6.97
N GLN A 75 4.60 -3.86 7.60
CA GLN A 75 5.76 -4.53 6.99
C GLN A 75 5.44 -5.97 6.56
N THR A 76 4.70 -6.71 7.38
CA THR A 76 4.30 -8.09 7.05
C THR A 76 3.33 -8.13 5.88
N VAL A 77 2.34 -7.22 5.84
CA VAL A 77 1.42 -7.07 4.71
C VAL A 77 2.18 -6.73 3.43
N TRP A 78 3.10 -5.76 3.49
CA TRP A 78 3.91 -5.32 2.35
C TRP A 78 4.79 -6.45 1.80
N LYS A 79 5.49 -7.18 2.67
CA LYS A 79 6.30 -8.35 2.29
C LYS A 79 5.49 -9.44 1.56
N ASN A 80 4.19 -9.53 1.84
CA ASN A 80 3.31 -10.50 1.22
C ASN A 80 2.59 -9.99 -0.04
N ALA A 81 2.45 -8.68 -0.20
CA ALA A 81 1.74 -8.05 -1.31
C ALA A 81 2.65 -7.60 -2.45
N PHE A 82 3.87 -7.20 -2.13
CA PHE A 82 4.74 -6.46 -3.05
C PHE A 82 5.92 -7.29 -3.54
N PHE A 83 6.48 -6.85 -4.67
CA PHE A 83 7.82 -7.28 -5.09
C PHE A 83 8.87 -6.46 -4.33
N ASP A 84 10.07 -7.01 -4.17
CA ASP A 84 11.09 -6.48 -3.26
C ASP A 84 11.48 -5.03 -3.54
N ASP A 85 11.35 -4.58 -4.80
CA ASP A 85 11.73 -3.22 -5.20
C ASP A 85 10.61 -2.18 -4.98
N LEU A 86 9.34 -2.57 -4.78
CA LEU A 86 8.22 -1.62 -4.82
C LEU A 86 8.28 -0.57 -3.70
N TYR A 87 8.82 -0.94 -2.52
CA TYR A 87 9.05 -0.02 -1.41
C TYR A 87 10.47 -0.19 -0.88
N VAL A 88 11.15 0.94 -0.69
CA VAL A 88 12.42 0.99 0.02
C VAL A 88 12.11 0.95 1.52
N ASN A 89 12.79 0.06 2.25
CA ASN A 89 12.75 0.03 3.72
C ASN A 89 13.49 1.26 4.28
N GLU A 90 12.87 2.43 4.19
CA GLU A 90 13.33 3.62 4.89
C GLU A 90 13.00 3.51 6.39
N PRO A 91 13.86 4.07 7.26
CA PRO A 91 13.66 3.99 8.71
C PRO A 91 12.35 4.66 9.11
N VAL A 92 11.71 4.10 10.13
CA VAL A 92 10.50 4.64 10.75
C VAL A 92 10.90 5.29 12.06
N GLU A 93 10.56 6.56 12.21
CA GLU A 93 10.73 7.29 13.47
C GLU A 93 9.51 7.05 14.36
N TYR A 94 9.73 6.97 15.67
CA TYR A 94 8.67 6.71 16.65
C TYR A 94 8.66 7.77 17.73
N GLU A 95 7.48 8.35 17.97
CA GLU A 95 7.23 9.35 19.01
C GLU A 95 5.94 8.97 19.76
N GLY A 96 6.08 8.40 20.96
CA GLY A 96 4.95 7.86 21.72
C GLY A 96 4.19 6.79 20.92
N ASP A 97 2.89 7.01 20.72
CA ASP A 97 2.01 6.15 19.92
C ASP A 97 1.97 6.52 18.43
N THR A 98 2.90 7.37 17.97
CA THR A 98 2.98 7.81 16.58
C THR A 98 4.22 7.27 15.91
N ALA A 99 4.08 6.84 14.65
CA ALA A 99 5.16 6.49 13.75
C ALA A 99 5.17 7.44 12.55
N VAL A 100 6.35 7.89 12.17
CA VAL A 100 6.56 8.69 10.97
C VAL A 100 7.38 7.87 9.98
N TRP A 101 6.79 7.61 8.82
CA TRP A 101 7.48 7.00 7.70
C TRP A 101 7.79 8.06 6.65
N THR A 102 9.05 8.16 6.28
CA THR A 102 9.51 8.98 5.16
C THR A 102 9.85 8.05 3.99
N GLY A 103 9.49 8.45 2.78
CA GLY A 103 9.78 7.73 1.56
C GLY A 103 10.19 8.68 0.44
N SER A 104 11.41 8.55 -0.03
CA SER A 104 11.96 9.35 -1.14
C SER A 104 11.66 8.77 -2.52
N ARG A 105 11.28 7.49 -2.60
CA ARG A 105 11.01 6.76 -3.85
C ARG A 105 9.67 6.03 -3.80
N CYS A 106 8.89 6.14 -4.88
CA CYS A 106 7.60 5.49 -4.98
C CYS A 106 7.36 4.98 -6.41
N HIS A 107 7.48 3.68 -6.61
CA HIS A 107 7.28 3.06 -7.92
C HIS A 107 5.89 3.28 -8.51
N ALA A 108 4.85 3.37 -7.67
CA ALA A 108 3.50 3.69 -8.13
C ALA A 108 3.43 5.11 -8.72
N TYR A 109 4.01 6.09 -8.03
CA TYR A 109 4.12 7.47 -8.53
C TYR A 109 4.95 7.52 -9.82
N ASP A 110 6.14 6.90 -9.82
CA ASP A 110 7.04 6.92 -10.98
C ASP A 110 6.38 6.32 -12.21
N SER A 111 5.63 5.23 -12.05
CA SER A 111 4.95 4.55 -13.16
C SER A 111 3.81 5.40 -13.73
N LEU A 112 2.98 5.99 -12.87
CA LEU A 112 1.88 6.85 -13.29
C LEU A 112 2.37 8.16 -13.90
N SER A 113 3.45 8.73 -13.35
CA SER A 113 4.10 9.93 -13.88
C SER A 113 4.61 9.67 -15.29
N LYS A 114 5.35 8.58 -15.52
CA LYS A 114 5.82 8.18 -16.85
C LYS A 114 4.70 7.91 -17.85
N ALA A 115 3.55 7.46 -17.37
CA ALA A 115 2.37 7.21 -18.20
C ALA A 115 1.49 8.47 -18.41
N ASN A 116 1.86 9.63 -17.85
CA ASN A 116 1.04 10.85 -17.83
C ASN A 116 -0.37 10.65 -17.20
N MET A 117 -0.45 9.79 -16.19
CA MET A 117 -1.70 9.37 -15.53
C MET A 117 -1.86 9.94 -14.11
N LEU A 118 -1.22 11.08 -13.81
CA LEU A 118 -1.31 11.70 -12.48
C LEU A 118 -2.57 12.58 -12.29
N GLN A 119 -3.26 12.94 -13.37
CA GLN A 119 -4.40 13.86 -13.29
C GLN A 119 -5.54 13.24 -12.46
N GLY A 120 -5.87 13.87 -11.33
CA GLY A 120 -6.90 13.39 -10.41
C GLY A 120 -6.47 12.18 -9.57
N TYR A 121 -5.20 11.77 -9.65
CA TYR A 121 -4.69 10.61 -8.93
C TYR A 121 -4.64 10.87 -7.43
N ALA A 122 -5.30 9.99 -6.69
CA ALA A 122 -5.20 9.91 -5.25
C ALA A 122 -4.35 8.69 -4.88
N CYS A 123 -3.47 8.86 -3.89
CA CYS A 123 -2.45 7.89 -3.55
C CYS A 123 -3.04 6.53 -3.13
N GLY A 124 -2.78 5.48 -3.93
CA GLY A 124 -3.18 4.11 -3.60
C GLY A 124 -2.63 3.59 -2.27
N CYS A 125 -1.47 4.10 -1.84
CA CYS A 125 -0.87 3.76 -0.54
C CYS A 125 -1.77 4.16 0.64
N GLN A 126 -2.58 5.22 0.48
CA GLN A 126 -3.57 5.59 1.50
C GLN A 126 -4.69 4.56 1.59
N ALA A 127 -5.26 4.16 0.44
CA ALA A 127 -6.32 3.14 0.38
C ALA A 127 -5.84 1.79 0.95
N LEU A 128 -4.59 1.41 0.67
CA LEU A 128 -3.95 0.25 1.29
C LEU A 128 -3.98 0.32 2.81
N ARG A 129 -3.47 1.43 3.37
CA ARG A 129 -3.39 1.61 4.83
C ARG A 129 -4.79 1.54 5.46
N ASN A 130 -5.78 2.14 4.80
CA ASN A 130 -7.19 2.05 5.21
C ASN A 130 -7.71 0.61 5.22
N GLY A 131 -7.39 -0.17 4.19
CA GLY A 131 -7.76 -1.59 4.13
C GLY A 131 -7.21 -2.40 5.29
N VAL A 132 -5.92 -2.23 5.62
CA VAL A 132 -5.26 -2.88 6.76
C VAL A 132 -5.93 -2.48 8.08
N MET A 133 -6.05 -1.18 8.35
CA MET A 133 -6.62 -0.67 9.61
C MET A 133 -8.08 -1.12 9.79
N LYS A 134 -8.87 -1.15 8.72
CA LYS A 134 -10.25 -1.64 8.72
C LYS A 134 -10.34 -3.15 9.00
N ALA A 135 -9.40 -3.95 8.50
CA ALA A 135 -9.32 -5.38 8.84
C ALA A 135 -9.00 -5.59 10.33
N LEU A 136 -8.12 -4.74 10.89
CA LEU A 136 -7.72 -4.80 12.30
C LEU A 136 -8.75 -4.22 13.27
N ARG A 137 -9.79 -3.53 12.75
CA ARG A 137 -10.73 -2.73 13.55
C ARG A 137 -9.98 -1.74 14.41
N ILE A 138 -9.21 -0.90 13.74
CA ILE A 138 -8.48 0.23 14.32
C ILE A 138 -8.94 1.46 13.55
N LYS A 139 -9.27 2.52 14.26
CA LYS A 139 -9.63 3.79 13.63
C LYS A 139 -8.43 4.32 12.85
N PRO A 140 -8.56 4.65 11.56
CA PRO A 140 -7.46 5.19 10.80
C PRO A 140 -7.11 6.58 11.30
N ILE A 141 -5.95 6.73 11.95
CA ILE A 141 -5.33 8.02 12.23
C ILE A 141 -4.03 8.03 11.44
N HIS A 142 -4.11 8.54 10.22
CA HIS A 142 -2.94 8.71 9.38
C HIS A 142 -3.02 10.01 8.60
N GLU A 143 -1.88 10.68 8.46
CA GLU A 143 -1.78 11.98 7.82
C GLU A 143 -0.65 11.94 6.79
N ILE A 144 -0.86 12.63 5.67
CA ILE A 144 0.12 12.76 4.59
C ILE A 144 0.65 14.19 4.64
N GLU A 145 1.73 14.40 5.39
CA GLU A 145 2.36 15.71 5.62
C GLU A 145 3.07 16.19 4.36
N GLU A 146 3.78 15.29 3.68
CA GLU A 146 4.43 15.54 2.39
C GLU A 146 4.03 14.46 1.39
N SER A 147 3.96 14.81 0.10
CA SER A 147 3.64 13.89 -0.98
C SER A 147 4.35 14.23 -2.28
N LEU A 148 4.91 13.20 -2.91
CA LEU A 148 5.40 13.28 -4.30
C LEU A 148 4.34 13.79 -5.27
N LEU A 149 3.06 13.52 -5.01
CA LEU A 149 1.94 14.01 -5.84
C LEU A 149 1.72 15.53 -5.73
N ARG A 150 2.16 16.14 -4.63
CA ARG A 150 2.09 17.59 -4.41
C ARG A 150 3.37 18.31 -4.84
N GLY A 151 4.39 17.58 -5.29
CA GLY A 151 5.68 18.14 -5.66
C GLY A 151 6.66 18.28 -4.48
N ASP A 152 6.36 17.69 -3.31
CA ASP A 152 7.17 17.85 -2.09
C ASP A 152 8.53 17.11 -2.14
N GLY A 153 8.84 16.39 -3.23
CA GLY A 153 10.10 15.65 -3.42
C GLY A 153 10.22 14.35 -2.62
N ARG A 154 9.32 14.11 -1.65
CA ARG A 154 9.20 12.88 -0.86
C ARG A 154 7.77 12.71 -0.34
N CYS A 155 7.50 11.56 0.29
CA CYS A 155 6.29 11.32 1.05
C CYS A 155 6.63 11.24 2.54
N VAL A 156 5.90 11.97 3.39
CA VAL A 156 5.99 11.87 4.85
C VAL A 156 4.61 11.49 5.38
N ILE A 157 4.54 10.31 5.98
CA ILE A 157 3.30 9.69 6.45
C ILE A 157 3.37 9.51 7.96
N ARG A 158 2.50 10.22 8.67
CA ARG A 158 2.32 10.06 10.12
C ARG A 158 1.21 9.06 10.36
N VAL A 159 1.42 8.09 11.25
CA VAL A 159 0.44 7.09 11.66
C VAL A 159 0.39 7.06 13.17
N THR A 160 -0.78 7.28 13.75
CA THR A 160 -0.97 7.25 15.20
C THR A 160 -1.82 6.06 15.60
N PHE A 161 -1.33 5.28 16.56
CA PHE A 161 -2.04 4.17 17.13
C PHE A 161 -2.97 4.67 18.25
N SER A 162 -4.28 4.61 18.00
CA SER A 162 -5.28 4.78 19.05
C SER A 162 -5.96 3.44 19.28
N PRO A 163 -5.75 2.76 20.42
CA PRO A 163 -6.58 1.62 20.76
C PRO A 163 -8.04 2.07 20.87
N GLU A 164 -8.97 1.28 20.32
CA GLU A 164 -10.39 1.44 20.66
C GLU A 164 -10.51 1.16 22.18
N LYS A 165 -11.13 2.09 22.92
CA LYS A 165 -11.48 1.88 24.33
C LYS A 165 -12.51 0.76 24.48
#